data_AF-A0A4P6UNT7-F1
#
_entry.id   AF-A0A4P6UNT7-F1
#
_cell.length_a   1.000
_cell.length_b   1.000
_cell.length_c   1.000
_cell.angle_alpha   90.00
_cell.angle_beta   90.00
_cell.angle_gamma   90.00
#
_symmetry.space_group_name_H-M   'P 1'
#
loop_
_entity.id
_entity.type
_entity.pdbx_description
1 polymer ?
#
loop_
_entity_poly.entity_id
_entity_poly.type
_entity_poly.pdbx_seq_one_letter_code
_entity_poly.pdbx_strand_id
1 'polypeptide(L)'
;MFVLDFALKAVKLLHSEERPMQIGFGFALGSVIALTPLGSPHNLLVLLLLCIINVSFSAGLLGMVLMAPLGYLLDGVFNRLGQLLLIDLDGLTAFWTAFFNTPFVVFTRLNNTVVLGSLVASLVLLVPMAWLVAFAVRRYRSSWQARILRSRFYRWFSMTRFYVWGAKAYGFVYGGSR
;
A
#
# COMPACT_ATOMS: atom_id res chain seq x y z
N MET A 1 -19.28 -3.71 -10.56
CA MET A 1 -18.74 -2.40 -11.02
C MET A 1 -17.48 -2.02 -10.27
N PHE A 2 -17.48 -1.96 -8.92
CA PHE A 2 -16.33 -1.53 -8.11
C PHE A 2 -14.99 -2.23 -8.39
N VAL A 3 -14.95 -3.57 -8.46
CA VAL A 3 -13.72 -4.34 -8.69
C VAL A 3 -13.09 -4.01 -10.06
N LEU A 4 -13.92 -3.81 -11.07
CA LEU A 4 -13.47 -3.48 -12.42
C LEU A 4 -12.92 -2.06 -12.48
N ASP A 5 -13.57 -1.10 -11.82
CA ASP A 5 -13.07 0.28 -11.72
C ASP A 5 -11.72 0.33 -11.00
N PHE A 6 -11.54 -0.47 -9.96
CA PHE A 6 -10.28 -0.57 -9.24
C PHE A 6 -9.17 -1.17 -10.11
N ALA A 7 -9.47 -2.25 -10.85
CA ALA A 7 -8.53 -2.85 -11.79
C ALA A 7 -8.11 -1.87 -12.90
N LEU A 8 -9.06 -1.11 -13.45
CA LEU A 8 -8.78 -0.07 -14.45
C LEU A 8 -7.92 1.07 -13.87
N LYS A 9 -8.17 1.50 -12.63
CA LYS A 9 -7.33 2.47 -11.93
C LYS A 9 -5.91 1.97 -11.70
N ALA A 10 -5.75 0.68 -11.38
CA ALA A 10 -4.41 0.07 -11.25
C ALA A 10 -3.66 0.05 -12.59
N VAL A 11 -4.33 -0.31 -13.69
CA VAL A 11 -3.72 -0.28 -15.03
C VAL A 11 -3.38 1.15 -15.45
N LYS A 12 -4.26 2.13 -15.18
CA LYS A 12 -4.03 3.56 -15.37
C LYS A 12 -2.79 4.04 -14.62
N LEU A 13 -2.63 3.63 -13.36
CA LEU A 13 -1.48 3.98 -12.55
C LEU A 13 -0.16 3.45 -13.14
N LEU A 14 -0.17 2.24 -13.68
CA LEU A 14 1.02 1.67 -14.32
C LEU A 14 1.46 2.47 -15.56
N HIS A 15 0.50 3.07 -16.28
CA HIS A 15 0.72 3.91 -17.46
C HIS A 15 0.82 5.42 -17.14
N SER A 16 0.77 5.82 -15.88
CA SER A 16 0.89 7.24 -15.52
C SER A 16 2.31 7.76 -15.71
N GLU A 17 2.45 9.07 -15.87
CA GLU A 17 3.77 9.73 -15.89
C GLU A 17 4.38 9.91 -14.48
N GLU A 18 3.71 9.41 -13.44
CA GLU A 18 4.22 9.47 -12.07
C GLU A 18 5.51 8.68 -11.93
N ARG A 19 6.46 9.18 -11.14
CA ARG A 19 7.75 8.52 -10.96
C ARG A 19 7.54 7.19 -10.23
N PRO A 20 8.23 6.09 -10.61
CA PRO A 20 8.07 4.79 -9.97
C PRO A 20 8.26 4.82 -8.43
N MET A 21 9.16 5.66 -7.92
CA MET A 21 9.33 5.83 -6.48
C MET A 21 8.15 6.55 -5.80
N GLN A 22 7.47 7.48 -6.48
CA GLN A 22 6.25 8.10 -5.95
C GLN A 22 5.11 7.08 -5.85
N ILE A 23 5.02 6.18 -6.83
CA ILE A 23 4.08 5.05 -6.80
C ILE A 23 4.44 4.08 -5.68
N GLY A 24 5.73 3.74 -5.55
CA GLY A 24 6.23 2.85 -4.51
C GLY A 24 5.95 3.36 -3.09
N PHE A 25 6.32 4.60 -2.79
CA PHE A 25 6.07 5.19 -1.47
C PHE A 25 4.58 5.43 -1.21
N GLY A 26 3.80 5.81 -2.23
CA GLY A 26 2.34 5.88 -2.11
C GLY A 26 1.77 4.55 -1.67
N PHE A 27 2.10 3.48 -2.39
CA PHE A 27 1.70 2.11 -2.05
C PHE A 27 2.14 1.69 -0.65
N ALA A 28 3.40 1.96 -0.28
CA ALA A 28 3.95 1.60 1.02
C ALA A 28 3.22 2.31 2.18
N LEU A 29 2.93 3.61 2.05
CA LEU A 29 2.16 4.36 3.05
C LEU A 29 0.72 3.83 3.17
N GLY A 30 0.07 3.53 2.05
CA GLY A 30 -1.23 2.87 2.08
C GLY A 30 -1.18 1.48 2.73
N SER A 31 -0.07 0.76 2.54
CA SER A 31 0.16 -0.55 3.16
C SER A 31 0.27 -0.46 4.68
N VAL A 32 0.90 0.60 5.22
CA VAL A 32 0.97 0.82 6.69
C VAL A 32 -0.42 0.94 7.30
N ILE A 33 -1.34 1.65 6.65
CA ILE A 33 -2.73 1.80 7.12
C ILE A 33 -3.45 0.45 7.13
N ALA A 34 -3.20 -0.40 6.14
CA ALA A 34 -3.88 -1.69 6.01
C ALA A 34 -3.27 -2.82 6.83
N LEU A 35 -1.97 -2.76 7.13
CA LEU A 35 -1.29 -3.77 7.95
C LEU A 35 -1.50 -3.52 9.45
N THR A 36 -1.93 -2.34 9.84
CA THR A 36 -2.19 -1.99 11.25
C THR A 36 -3.69 -1.95 11.55
N PRO A 37 -4.13 -2.17 12.80
CA PRO A 37 -5.55 -2.11 13.13
C PRO A 37 -6.16 -0.76 12.76
N LEU A 38 -7.24 -0.77 11.97
CA LEU A 38 -7.82 0.44 11.36
C LEU A 38 -8.16 1.55 12.37
N GLY A 39 -8.62 1.18 13.57
CA GLY A 39 -8.93 2.13 14.65
C GLY A 39 -7.73 2.69 15.41
N SER A 40 -6.50 2.51 14.91
CA SER A 40 -5.29 3.04 15.54
C SER A 40 -5.06 4.49 15.10
N PRO A 41 -4.86 5.45 16.02
CA PRO A 41 -4.78 6.87 15.66
C PRO A 41 -3.63 7.25 14.75
N HIS A 42 -2.53 6.49 14.76
CA HIS A 42 -1.42 6.72 13.83
C HIS A 42 -1.82 6.56 12.36
N ASN A 43 -2.89 5.82 12.05
CA ASN A 43 -3.38 5.68 10.67
C ASN A 43 -3.91 6.98 10.09
N LEU A 44 -4.47 7.86 10.94
CA LEU A 44 -4.85 9.21 10.52
C LEU A 44 -3.61 10.03 10.15
N LEU A 45 -2.54 9.90 10.92
CA LEU A 45 -1.26 10.56 10.62
C LEU A 45 -0.67 10.04 9.31
N VAL A 46 -0.67 8.72 9.07
CA VAL A 46 -0.18 8.14 7.81
C VAL A 46 -1.04 8.58 6.63
N LEU A 47 -2.36 8.70 6.80
CA LEU A 47 -3.26 9.22 5.77
C LEU A 47 -2.96 10.70 5.45
N LEU A 48 -2.72 11.53 6.48
CA LEU A 48 -2.28 12.91 6.32
C LEU A 48 -0.95 12.98 5.56
N LEU A 49 0.02 12.13 5.90
CA LEU A 49 1.29 12.03 5.18
C LEU A 49 1.06 11.64 3.71
N LEU A 50 0.17 10.70 3.43
CA LEU A 50 -0.18 10.30 2.07
C LEU A 50 -0.78 11.46 1.25
N CYS A 51 -1.50 12.39 1.91
CA CYS A 51 -2.08 13.56 1.27
C CYS A 51 -1.10 14.73 1.09
N ILE A 52 -0.14 14.91 2.01
CA ILE A 52 0.76 16.07 2.04
C ILE A 52 2.07 15.79 1.30
N ILE A 53 2.58 14.56 1.38
CA ILE A 53 3.81 14.17 0.68
C ILE A 53 3.49 14.00 -0.82
N ASN A 54 4.42 14.42 -1.68
CA ASN A 54 4.32 14.25 -3.13
C ASN A 54 4.55 12.79 -3.58
N VAL A 55 3.63 11.91 -3.20
CA VAL A 55 3.54 10.49 -3.56
C VAL A 55 2.24 10.19 -4.30
N SER A 56 2.14 9.00 -4.90
CA SER A 56 0.93 8.60 -5.61
C SER A 56 -0.20 8.23 -4.64
N PHE A 57 -1.18 9.12 -4.50
CA PHE A 57 -2.37 8.84 -3.70
C PHE A 57 -3.13 7.60 -4.23
N SER A 58 -3.22 7.46 -5.56
CA SER A 58 -3.84 6.30 -6.20
C SER A 58 -3.11 5.01 -5.82
N ALA A 59 -1.78 5.01 -5.81
CA ALA A 59 -1.01 3.86 -5.35
C ALA A 59 -1.24 3.55 -3.87
N GLY A 60 -1.40 4.58 -3.03
CA GLY A 60 -1.75 4.40 -1.62
C GLY A 60 -3.09 3.71 -1.41
N LEU A 61 -4.12 4.10 -2.16
CA LEU A 61 -5.40 3.38 -2.14
C LEU A 61 -5.25 1.92 -2.61
N LEU A 62 -4.40 1.65 -3.60
CA LEU A 62 -4.08 0.28 -4.01
C LEU A 62 -3.41 -0.50 -2.88
N GLY A 63 -2.41 0.09 -2.22
CA GLY A 63 -1.72 -0.49 -1.08
C GLY A 63 -2.67 -0.85 0.05
N MET A 64 -3.60 0.05 0.39
CA MET A 64 -4.60 -0.21 1.42
C MET A 64 -5.45 -1.45 1.10
N VAL A 65 -5.98 -1.55 -0.12
CA VAL A 65 -6.87 -2.65 -0.49
C VAL A 65 -6.11 -3.97 -0.64
N LEU A 66 -4.94 -3.95 -1.28
CA LEU A 66 -4.18 -5.17 -1.56
C LEU A 66 -3.52 -5.75 -0.29
N MET A 67 -3.13 -4.90 0.67
CA MET A 67 -2.47 -5.35 1.90
C MET A 67 -3.43 -5.66 3.04
N ALA A 68 -4.70 -5.24 2.98
CA ALA A 68 -5.66 -5.51 4.06
C ALA A 68 -5.80 -7.01 4.40
N PRO A 69 -5.90 -7.95 3.42
CA PRO A 69 -5.93 -9.38 3.74
C PRO A 69 -4.66 -9.86 4.43
N LEU A 70 -3.50 -9.31 4.05
CA LEU A 70 -2.22 -9.63 4.69
C LEU A 70 -2.15 -9.09 6.13
N GLY A 71 -2.76 -7.94 6.41
CA GLY A 71 -2.88 -7.41 7.76
C GLY A 71 -3.56 -8.40 8.70
N TYR A 72 -4.71 -8.94 8.29
CA TYR A 72 -5.43 -9.96 9.05
C TYR A 72 -4.66 -11.29 9.15
N LEU A 73 -4.01 -11.72 8.07
CA LEU A 73 -3.25 -12.96 8.05
C LEU A 73 -2.04 -12.92 8.99
N LEU A 74 -1.39 -11.75 9.09
CA LEU A 74 -0.18 -11.55 9.88
C LEU A 74 -0.46 -11.12 11.32
N ASP A 75 -1.73 -11.02 11.75
CA ASP A 75 -2.12 -10.53 13.07
C ASP A 75 -1.41 -11.25 14.23
N GLY A 76 -1.33 -12.59 14.14
CA GLY A 76 -0.58 -13.40 15.12
C GLY A 76 0.92 -13.12 15.15
N VAL A 77 1.52 -12.76 14.00
CA VAL A 77 2.95 -12.37 13.92
C VAL A 77 3.16 -11.00 14.54
N PHE A 78 2.27 -10.05 14.25
CA PHE A 78 2.31 -8.71 14.85
C PHE A 78 2.13 -8.77 16.36
N ASN A 79 1.20 -9.59 16.85
CA ASN A 79 1.03 -9.79 18.29
C ASN A 79 2.32 -10.28 18.96
N ARG A 80 2.99 -11.30 18.39
CA ARG A 80 4.25 -11.83 18.93
C ARG A 80 5.37 -10.80 18.92
N LEU A 81 5.50 -10.05 17.82
CA LEU A 81 6.51 -8.99 17.73
C LEU A 81 6.23 -7.87 18.75
N GLY A 82 4.97 -7.50 18.95
CA GLY A 82 4.57 -6.55 19.98
C GLY A 82 4.79 -7.06 21.39
N GLN A 83 4.50 -8.34 21.68
CA GLN A 83 4.80 -8.97 22.97
C GLN A 83 6.30 -8.89 23.28
N LEU A 84 7.13 -9.26 22.31
CA LEU A 84 8.58 -9.17 22.43
C LEU A 84 9.03 -7.74 22.75
N LEU A 85 8.55 -6.75 22.00
CA LEU A 85 8.96 -5.34 22.16
C LEU A 85 8.41 -4.68 23.43
N LEU A 86 7.20 -5.04 23.86
CA LEU A 86 6.49 -4.36 24.95
C LEU A 86 6.69 -5.03 26.30
N ILE A 87 6.86 -6.36 26.32
CA ILE A 87 6.82 -7.18 27.54
C ILE A 87 8.14 -7.92 27.75
N ASP A 88 8.64 -8.63 26.75
CA ASP A 88 9.73 -9.61 26.97
C ASP A 88 11.13 -8.96 26.94
N LEU A 89 11.28 -7.76 26.37
CA LEU A 89 12.53 -7.01 26.33
C LEU A 89 12.67 -6.13 27.58
N ASP A 90 13.32 -6.66 28.62
CA ASP A 90 13.62 -5.93 29.88
C ASP A 90 14.33 -4.59 29.65
N GLY A 91 15.18 -4.52 28.62
CA GLY A 91 15.89 -3.29 28.23
C GLY A 91 14.97 -2.14 27.79
N LEU A 92 13.72 -2.44 27.41
CA LEU A 92 12.73 -1.45 27.00
C LEU A 92 11.75 -1.08 28.13
N THR A 93 11.76 -1.79 29.27
CA THR A 93 10.81 -1.54 30.36
C THR A 93 10.86 -0.11 30.85
N ALA A 94 12.05 0.43 31.14
CA ALA A 94 12.21 1.81 31.61
C ALA A 94 11.71 2.84 30.57
N PHE A 95 11.95 2.58 29.28
CA PHE A 95 11.45 3.42 28.19
C PHE A 95 9.92 3.42 28.16
N TRP A 96 9.29 2.24 28.19
CA TRP A 96 7.83 2.13 28.17
C TRP A 96 7.19 2.72 29.41
N THR A 97 7.78 2.53 30.60
CA THR A 97 7.30 3.16 31.84
C THR A 97 7.32 4.69 31.72
N ALA A 98 8.42 5.28 31.24
CA ALA A 98 8.48 6.72 31.04
C ALA A 98 7.48 7.21 29.98
N PHE A 99 7.38 6.49 28.86
CA PHE A 99 6.50 6.83 27.75
C PHE A 99 5.02 6.81 28.15
N PHE A 100 4.55 5.74 28.80
CA PHE A 100 3.14 5.60 29.17
C PHE A 100 2.72 6.42 30.39
N ASN A 101 3.67 6.90 31.20
CA ASN A 101 3.40 7.89 32.26
C ASN A 101 3.24 9.32 31.73
N THR A 102 3.50 9.56 30.45
CA THR A 102 3.29 10.88 29.83
C THR A 102 1.80 11.09 29.50
N PRO A 103 1.22 12.27 29.79
CA PRO A 103 -0.17 12.58 29.43
C PRO A 103 -0.44 12.37 27.93
N PHE A 104 -1.67 12.00 27.60
CA PHE A 104 -2.17 11.79 26.23
C PHE A 104 -1.58 10.61 25.44
N VAL A 105 -0.44 10.02 25.85
CA VAL A 105 0.18 8.86 25.16
C VAL A 105 -0.73 7.64 25.15
N VAL A 106 -1.61 7.49 26.15
CA VAL A 106 -2.63 6.44 26.19
C VAL A 106 -3.51 6.42 24.93
N PHE A 107 -3.77 7.58 24.33
CA PHE A 107 -4.57 7.66 23.09
C PHE A 107 -3.85 7.08 21.88
N THR A 108 -2.52 6.92 21.90
CA THR A 108 -1.79 6.31 20.78
C THR A 108 -2.09 4.83 20.58
N ARG A 109 -2.62 4.13 21.60
CA ARG A 109 -2.87 2.69 21.63
C ARG A 109 -1.62 1.81 21.46
N LEU A 110 -0.41 2.36 21.63
CA LEU A 110 0.84 1.61 21.53
C LEU A 110 1.07 0.62 22.68
N ASN A 111 0.23 0.67 23.73
CA ASN A 111 0.16 -0.34 24.79
C ASN A 111 -0.52 -1.65 24.32
N ASN A 112 -1.05 -1.69 23.10
CA ASN A 112 -1.58 -2.90 22.49
C ASN A 112 -0.49 -3.56 21.63
N THR A 113 -0.19 -4.83 21.91
CA THR A 113 0.86 -5.62 21.24
C THR A 113 0.65 -5.72 19.73
N VAL A 114 -0.58 -5.94 19.26
CA VAL A 114 -0.88 -5.98 17.82
C VAL A 114 -0.62 -4.63 17.17
N VAL A 115 -1.07 -3.53 17.78
CA VAL A 115 -0.89 -2.17 17.25
C VAL A 115 0.60 -1.83 17.16
N LEU A 116 1.35 -2.04 18.25
CA LEU A 116 2.78 -1.78 18.27
C LEU A 116 3.53 -2.65 17.27
N GLY A 117 3.28 -3.95 17.27
CA GLY A 117 4.02 -4.88 16.43
C GLY A 117 3.74 -4.67 14.94
N SER A 118 2.50 -4.42 14.57
CA SER A 118 2.15 -4.11 13.17
C SER A 118 2.73 -2.75 12.73
N LEU A 119 2.74 -1.74 13.61
CA LEU A 119 3.35 -0.45 13.31
C LEU A 119 4.85 -0.58 13.08
N VAL A 120 5.57 -1.23 13.99
CA VAL A 120 7.02 -1.43 13.84
C VAL A 120 7.34 -2.25 12.59
N ALA A 121 6.63 -3.36 12.38
CA ALA A 121 6.84 -4.20 11.18
C ALA A 121 6.57 -3.42 9.88
N SER A 122 5.47 -2.66 9.81
CA SER A 122 5.13 -1.90 8.61
C SER A 122 6.09 -0.73 8.36
N LEU A 123 6.61 -0.07 9.41
CA LEU A 123 7.65 0.96 9.27
C LEU A 123 8.98 0.39 8.77
N VAL A 124 9.40 -0.77 9.29
CA VAL A 124 10.60 -1.47 8.81
C VAL A 124 10.45 -1.89 7.34
N LEU A 125 9.26 -2.37 6.97
CA LEU A 125 8.96 -2.79 5.60
C LEU A 125 8.67 -1.64 4.63
N LEU A 126 8.50 -0.40 5.12
CA LEU A 126 8.10 0.74 4.30
C LEU A 126 9.07 0.98 3.12
N VAL A 127 10.36 1.07 3.41
CA VAL A 127 11.39 1.32 2.38
C VAL A 127 11.57 0.12 1.43
N PRO A 128 11.73 -1.13 1.92
CA PRO A 128 11.76 -2.31 1.05
C PRO A 128 10.55 -2.42 0.13
N MET A 129 9.34 -2.18 0.67
CA MET A 129 8.09 -2.23 -0.08
C MET A 129 8.04 -1.17 -1.17
N ALA A 130 8.40 0.07 -0.85
CA ALA A 130 8.44 1.16 -1.82
C ALA A 130 9.41 0.85 -2.97
N TRP A 131 10.59 0.30 -2.66
CA TRP A 131 11.58 -0.11 -3.66
C TRP A 131 11.09 -1.26 -4.53
N LEU A 132 10.48 -2.28 -3.93
CA LEU A 132 9.94 -3.42 -4.64
C LEU A 132 8.86 -3.00 -5.63
N VAL A 133 7.91 -2.16 -5.19
CA VAL A 133 6.85 -1.64 -6.06
C VAL A 133 7.43 -0.74 -7.16
N ALA A 134 8.35 0.17 -6.83
CA ALA A 134 9.01 1.01 -7.81
C ALA A 134 9.82 0.20 -8.84
N PHE A 135 10.46 -0.88 -8.41
CA PHE A 135 11.13 -1.83 -9.29
C PHE A 135 10.14 -2.53 -10.22
N ALA A 136 9.02 -3.05 -9.70
CA ALA A 136 7.98 -3.68 -10.48
C ALA A 136 7.40 -2.73 -11.55
N VAL A 137 7.13 -1.47 -11.20
CA VAL A 137 6.64 -0.45 -12.14
C VAL A 137 7.68 -0.12 -13.21
N ARG A 138 8.96 0.07 -12.84
CA ARG A 138 10.04 0.30 -13.82
C ARG A 138 10.17 -0.87 -14.79
N ARG A 139 10.12 -2.10 -14.28
CA ARG A 139 10.19 -3.32 -15.08
C ARG A 139 8.99 -3.44 -16.01
N TYR A 140 7.81 -3.05 -15.54
CA TYR A 140 6.58 -3.02 -16.32
C TYR A 140 6.71 -2.10 -17.53
N ARG A 141 7.04 -0.82 -17.28
CA ARG A 141 7.15 0.22 -18.31
C ARG A 141 8.26 -0.06 -19.33
N SER A 142 9.39 -0.61 -18.89
CA SER A 142 10.57 -0.83 -19.76
C SER A 142 10.51 -2.07 -20.65
N SER A 143 9.78 -3.14 -20.30
CA SER A 143 9.73 -4.31 -21.19
C SER A 143 8.46 -5.14 -21.16
N TRP A 144 7.68 -5.10 -20.08
CA TRP A 144 6.49 -5.97 -19.99
C TRP A 144 5.33 -5.37 -20.77
N GLN A 145 5.23 -4.04 -20.85
CA GLN A 145 4.18 -3.36 -21.61
C GLN A 145 4.13 -3.87 -23.06
N ALA A 146 5.25 -3.85 -23.77
CA ALA A 146 5.31 -4.35 -25.16
C ALA A 146 4.99 -5.84 -25.30
N ARG A 147 5.34 -6.68 -24.30
CA ARG A 147 5.03 -8.12 -24.30
C ARG A 147 3.56 -8.39 -24.02
N ILE A 148 2.97 -7.67 -23.07
CA ILE A 148 1.55 -7.78 -22.71
C ILE A 148 0.67 -7.36 -23.88
N LEU A 149 0.99 -6.23 -24.53
CA LEU A 149 0.26 -5.74 -25.71
C LEU A 149 0.26 -6.73 -26.88
N ARG A 150 1.33 -7.52 -27.06
CA ARG A 150 1.44 -8.54 -28.12
C ARG A 150 0.79 -9.88 -27.77
N SER A 151 0.47 -10.12 -26.50
CA SER A 151 -0.09 -11.39 -26.03
C SER A 151 -1.47 -11.68 -26.64
N ARG A 152 -1.77 -12.96 -26.89
CA ARG A 152 -3.09 -13.39 -27.40
C ARG A 152 -4.21 -13.04 -26.41
N PHE A 153 -3.92 -13.09 -25.11
CA PHE A 153 -4.85 -12.72 -24.05
C PHE A 153 -5.25 -11.24 -24.13
N TYR A 154 -4.28 -10.33 -24.28
CA TYR A 154 -4.58 -8.90 -24.39
C TYR A 154 -5.43 -8.59 -25.63
N ARG A 155 -5.12 -9.19 -26.79
CA ARG A 155 -5.93 -9.02 -28.01
C ARG A 155 -7.37 -9.48 -27.82
N TRP A 156 -7.57 -10.67 -27.25
CA TRP A 156 -8.91 -11.18 -26.93
C TRP A 156 -9.64 -10.27 -25.92
N PHE A 157 -8.96 -9.88 -24.84
CA PHE A 157 -9.54 -9.01 -23.80
C PHE A 157 -9.92 -7.63 -24.35
N SER A 158 -9.09 -7.08 -25.24
CA SER A 158 -9.31 -5.76 -25.85
C SER A 158 -10.52 -5.71 -26.79
N MET A 159 -10.99 -6.86 -27.28
CA MET A 159 -12.20 -6.98 -28.11
C MET A 159 -13.49 -7.01 -27.29
N THR A 160 -13.41 -7.11 -25.95
CA THR A 160 -14.61 -7.14 -25.11
C THR A 160 -15.24 -5.75 -24.95
N ARG A 161 -16.58 -5.68 -24.85
CA ARG A 161 -17.32 -4.41 -24.62
C ARG A 161 -16.86 -3.71 -23.32
N PHE A 162 -16.40 -4.49 -22.34
CA PHE A 162 -15.88 -3.99 -21.07
C PHE A 162 -14.60 -3.17 -21.24
N TYR A 163 -13.68 -3.64 -22.08
CA TYR A 163 -12.43 -2.94 -22.35
C TYR A 163 -12.68 -1.63 -23.09
N VAL A 164 -13.55 -1.63 -24.11
CA VAL A 164 -13.92 -0.42 -24.87
C VAL A 164 -14.58 0.62 -23.97
N TRP A 165 -15.46 0.19 -23.05
CA TRP A 165 -16.06 1.07 -22.06
C TRP A 165 -15.02 1.69 -21.11
N GLY A 166 -14.11 0.87 -20.56
CA GLY A 166 -13.04 1.34 -19.69
C GLY A 166 -12.04 2.27 -20.41
N ALA A 167 -11.69 1.94 -21.65
CA ALA A 167 -10.86 2.78 -22.52
C ALA A 167 -11.50 4.16 -22.76
N LYS A 168 -12.81 4.21 -23.01
CA LYS A 168 -13.56 5.45 -23.21
C LYS A 168 -13.70 6.26 -21.91
N ALA A 169 -13.93 5.59 -20.78
CA ALA A 169 -14.10 6.24 -19.48
C ALA A 169 -12.80 6.83 -18.92
N TYR A 170 -11.66 6.18 -19.18
CA TYR A 170 -10.38 6.56 -18.59
C TYR A 170 -9.37 7.16 -19.59
N GLY A 171 -9.61 7.08 -20.90
CA GLY A 171 -8.83 7.77 -21.94
C GLY A 171 -7.50 7.10 -22.33
N PHE A 172 -7.22 5.89 -21.86
CA PHE A 172 -5.91 5.23 -22.04
C PHE A 172 -5.76 4.49 -23.37
N VAL A 173 -6.85 4.30 -24.13
CA VAL A 173 -6.82 3.43 -25.32
C VAL A 173 -7.73 3.98 -26.42
N TYR A 174 -7.24 4.98 -27.12
CA TYR A 174 -7.58 5.16 -28.54
C TYR A 174 -6.26 5.23 -29.31
N GLY A 175 -5.86 4.11 -29.91
CA GLY A 175 -4.66 4.04 -30.73
C GLY A 175 -4.30 2.60 -31.11
N GLY A 176 -4.74 2.17 -32.30
CA GLY A 176 -4.35 0.87 -32.83
C GLY A 176 -5.03 0.33 -34.09
N SER A 177 -5.69 1.14 -34.95
CA SER A 177 -5.71 0.93 -36.42
C SER A 177 -6.27 2.17 -37.14
N ARG A 178 -5.38 3.07 -37.52
CA ARG A 178 -5.39 3.65 -38.87
C ARG A 178 -4.05 3.31 -39.48
#